data_AF-A0ABD0JWT9-F1
#
_entry.id   AF-A0ABD0JWT9-F1
#
_cell.length_a   1.000
_cell.length_b   1.000
_cell.length_c   1.000
_cell.angle_alpha   90.00
_cell.angle_beta   90.00
_cell.angle_gamma   90.00
#
_symmetry.space_group_name_H-M   'P 1'
#
loop_
_entity.id
_entity.type
_entity.pdbx_description
1 polymer ?
#
loop_
_entity_poly.entity_id
_entity_poly.type
_entity_poly.pdbx_seq_one_letter_code
_entity_poly.pdbx_strand_id
1 'polypeptide(L)'
;MSTKPRFGFLCICVLNLQLLCAQSAGVLALTETSLYHRCPEGFVSEDQQIASQLVRSQVDCADQCLRTMDCKAVNVFPYDDKSGLTNCSLIGVHNPGICDGLSAAVSKSSYFMQKVRPILA
;
A
#
# COMPACT_ATOMS: atom_id res chain seq x y z
N MET A 1 -14.94 -32.07 -51.54
CA MET A 1 -13.69 -31.44 -51.07
C MET A 1 -14.07 -30.25 -50.18
N SER A 2 -13.77 -30.32 -48.88
CA SER A 2 -14.19 -29.33 -47.88
C SER A 2 -12.94 -28.86 -47.13
N THR A 3 -12.60 -27.59 -47.23
CA THR A 3 -11.52 -26.95 -46.48
C THR A 3 -12.12 -26.08 -45.37
N LYS A 4 -11.87 -26.50 -44.12
CA LYS A 4 -12.21 -25.80 -42.86
C LYS A 4 -11.14 -24.73 -42.51
N PRO A 5 -11.45 -23.78 -41.61
CA PRO A 5 -10.90 -22.42 -41.62
C PRO A 5 -9.62 -22.23 -40.80
N ARG A 6 -8.83 -21.22 -41.21
CA ARG A 6 -7.70 -20.62 -40.48
C ARG A 6 -8.23 -19.67 -39.39
N PHE A 7 -8.29 -20.11 -38.15
CA PHE A 7 -8.70 -19.26 -37.00
C PHE A 7 -7.82 -19.44 -35.74
N GLY A 8 -6.68 -20.14 -35.84
CA GLY A 8 -5.87 -20.51 -34.67
C GLY A 8 -4.71 -19.57 -34.31
N PHE A 9 -4.27 -18.68 -35.22
CA PHE A 9 -2.99 -17.98 -35.05
C PHE A 9 -3.08 -16.58 -34.42
N LEU A 10 -4.24 -15.93 -34.41
CA LEU A 10 -4.37 -14.57 -33.85
C LEU A 10 -4.56 -14.53 -32.33
N CYS A 11 -5.10 -15.59 -31.70
CA CYS A 11 -5.36 -15.58 -30.24
C CYS A 11 -4.09 -15.68 -29.38
N ILE A 12 -2.99 -16.23 -29.92
CA ILE A 12 -1.78 -16.51 -29.13
C ILE A 12 -0.97 -15.22 -28.88
N CYS A 13 -1.02 -14.26 -29.80
CA CYS A 13 -0.31 -12.99 -29.63
C CYS A 13 -0.97 -12.08 -28.58
N VAL A 14 -2.29 -12.10 -28.46
CA VAL A 14 -3.02 -11.28 -27.47
C VAL A 14 -2.83 -11.83 -26.05
N LEU A 15 -2.79 -13.16 -25.90
CA LEU A 15 -2.60 -13.81 -24.59
C LEU A 15 -1.23 -13.49 -23.98
N ASN A 16 -0.18 -13.43 -24.80
CA ASN A 16 1.18 -13.14 -24.31
C ASN A 16 1.35 -11.67 -23.90
N LEU A 17 0.70 -10.73 -24.59
CA LEU A 17 0.78 -9.30 -24.23
C LEU A 17 0.05 -8.99 -22.91
N GLN A 18 -1.06 -9.68 -22.63
CA GLN A 18 -1.81 -9.56 -21.37
C GLN A 18 -1.01 -10.09 -20.17
N LEU A 19 -0.28 -11.20 -20.34
CA LEU A 19 0.57 -11.78 -19.28
C LEU A 19 1.76 -10.88 -18.93
N LEU A 20 2.30 -10.12 -19.88
CA LEU A 20 3.42 -9.21 -19.65
C LEU A 20 2.99 -7.96 -18.86
N CYS A 21 1.82 -7.38 -19.17
CA CYS A 21 1.30 -6.23 -18.44
C CYS A 21 0.90 -6.57 -16.98
N ALA A 22 0.37 -7.77 -16.75
CA ALA A 22 0.02 -8.23 -15.40
C ALA A 22 1.26 -8.44 -14.52
N GLN A 23 2.37 -8.91 -15.09
CA GLN A 23 3.63 -9.11 -14.38
C GLN A 23 4.30 -7.77 -14.00
N SER A 24 4.23 -6.76 -14.85
CA SER A 24 4.77 -5.43 -14.52
C SER A 24 4.00 -4.74 -13.39
N ALA A 25 2.67 -4.89 -13.33
CA ALA A 25 1.87 -4.30 -12.27
C ALA A 25 2.13 -4.96 -10.90
N GLY A 26 2.33 -6.28 -10.89
CA GLY A 26 2.68 -7.03 -9.68
C GLY A 26 4.06 -6.66 -9.12
N VAL A 27 5.05 -6.44 -9.99
CA VAL A 27 6.41 -6.05 -9.57
C VAL A 27 6.46 -4.60 -9.08
N LEU A 28 5.73 -3.67 -9.71
CA LEU A 28 5.63 -2.27 -9.26
C LEU A 28 5.05 -2.15 -7.84
N ALA A 29 3.98 -2.90 -7.53
CA ALA A 29 3.35 -2.91 -6.21
C ALA A 29 4.27 -3.46 -5.10
N LEU A 30 5.12 -4.44 -5.43
CA LEU A 30 6.12 -4.98 -4.49
C LEU A 30 7.28 -4.00 -4.25
N THR A 31 7.70 -3.26 -5.28
CA THR A 31 8.78 -2.27 -5.12
C THR A 31 8.40 -1.04 -4.30
N GLU A 32 7.15 -0.58 -4.33
CA GLU A 32 6.76 0.65 -3.62
C GLU A 32 6.63 0.46 -2.09
N THR A 33 6.29 -0.74 -1.61
CA THR A 33 6.28 -1.02 -0.16
C THR A 33 7.66 -0.99 0.49
N SER A 34 8.73 -1.15 -0.30
CA SER A 34 10.12 -0.96 0.18
C SER A 34 10.42 0.48 0.61
N LEU A 35 9.57 1.44 0.23
CA LEU A 35 9.68 2.83 0.63
C LEU A 35 9.12 3.11 2.01
N TYR A 36 8.69 2.11 2.79
CA TYR A 36 8.11 2.34 4.12
C TYR A 36 8.85 1.61 5.23
N HIS A 37 9.16 2.32 6.30
CA HIS A 37 9.63 1.74 7.56
C HIS A 37 8.44 1.46 8.47
N ARG A 38 8.37 0.27 9.07
CA ARG A 38 7.24 -0.19 9.90
C ARG A 38 7.61 -0.24 11.38
N CYS A 39 6.79 0.38 12.23
CA CYS A 39 6.91 0.37 13.68
C CYS A 39 5.75 -0.43 14.30
N PRO A 40 5.97 -1.69 14.72
CA PRO A 40 4.90 -2.63 15.05
C PRO A 40 4.08 -2.26 16.30
N GLU A 41 4.57 -1.37 17.16
CA GLU A 41 3.92 -1.05 18.45
C GLU A 41 3.53 0.43 18.59
N GLY A 42 3.64 1.21 17.51
CA GLY A 42 3.50 2.66 17.56
C GLY A 42 2.36 3.19 16.69
N PHE A 43 1.81 4.34 17.08
CA PHE A 43 0.95 5.18 16.23
C PHE A 43 1.18 6.67 16.51
N VAL A 44 0.75 7.52 15.57
CA VAL A 44 0.71 8.98 15.73
C VAL A 44 -0.73 9.40 16.06
N SER A 45 -0.93 10.32 17.01
CA SER A 45 -2.26 10.83 17.39
C SER A 45 -3.09 11.31 16.19
N GLU A 46 -4.41 11.17 16.30
CA GLU A 46 -5.38 11.64 15.30
C GLU A 46 -5.27 13.15 15.04
N ASP A 47 -4.73 13.94 15.97
CA ASP A 47 -4.51 15.39 15.77
C ASP A 47 -3.55 15.71 14.61
N GLN A 48 -2.71 14.74 14.20
CA GLN A 48 -1.78 14.88 13.08
C GLN A 48 -2.30 14.18 11.81
N GLN A 49 -3.51 13.65 11.87
CA GLN A 49 -4.16 12.96 10.78
C GLN A 49 -4.74 13.96 9.78
N ILE A 50 -4.47 13.73 8.51
CA ILE A 50 -5.02 14.53 7.40
C ILE A 50 -6.25 13.88 6.76
N ALA A 51 -6.37 12.55 6.82
CA ALA A 51 -7.53 11.80 6.32
C ALA A 51 -7.63 10.42 6.99
N SER A 52 -8.85 9.88 7.10
CA SER A 52 -9.11 8.50 7.54
C SER A 52 -9.95 7.77 6.51
N GLN A 53 -9.69 6.48 6.32
CA GLN A 53 -10.53 5.66 5.47
C GLN A 53 -10.32 4.17 5.67
N LEU A 54 -11.32 3.39 5.25
CA LEU A 54 -11.25 1.93 5.26
C LEU A 54 -10.57 1.43 3.98
N VAL A 55 -9.61 0.52 4.14
CA VAL A 55 -8.87 -0.13 3.05
C VAL A 55 -8.86 -1.63 3.23
N ARG A 56 -8.53 -2.38 2.18
CA ARG A 56 -8.46 -3.85 2.23
C ARG A 56 -7.14 -4.35 2.81
N SER A 57 -6.08 -3.57 2.69
CA SER A 57 -4.75 -3.97 3.15
C SER A 57 -3.90 -2.77 3.55
N GLN A 58 -2.84 -3.05 4.30
CA GLN A 58 -1.78 -2.10 4.62
C GLN A 58 -1.10 -1.50 3.37
N VAL A 59 -1.04 -2.29 2.30
CA VAL A 59 -0.42 -1.86 1.03
C VAL A 59 -1.29 -0.80 0.38
N ASP A 60 -2.61 -0.99 0.39
CA ASP A 60 -3.55 0.01 -0.13
C ASP A 60 -3.47 1.32 0.67
N CYS A 61 -3.25 1.24 1.99
CA CYS A 61 -3.04 2.41 2.84
C CYS A 61 -1.77 3.19 2.45
N ALA A 62 -0.65 2.48 2.30
CA ALA A 62 0.62 3.07 1.88
C ALA A 62 0.51 3.69 0.48
N ASP A 63 -0.11 2.98 -0.46
CA ASP A 63 -0.32 3.40 -1.85
C ASP A 63 -1.18 4.68 -1.94
N GLN A 64 -2.20 4.81 -1.10
CA GLN A 64 -2.94 6.06 -1.00
C GLN A 64 -2.12 7.20 -0.42
N CYS A 65 -1.32 6.94 0.61
CA CYS A 65 -0.39 7.93 1.11
C CYS A 65 0.58 8.42 0.02
N LEU A 66 1.05 7.54 -0.87
CA LEU A 66 1.88 7.93 -2.01
C LEU A 66 1.17 8.88 -2.98
N ARG A 67 -0.14 8.73 -3.16
CA ARG A 67 -0.97 9.60 -4.01
C ARG A 67 -1.44 10.88 -3.32
N THR A 68 -1.34 10.97 -2.00
CA THR A 68 -1.73 12.16 -1.23
C THR A 68 -0.51 13.05 -0.98
N MET A 69 -0.49 14.24 -1.57
CA MET A 69 0.65 15.17 -1.56
C MET A 69 1.24 15.45 -0.17
N ASP A 70 0.37 15.64 0.82
CA ASP A 70 0.77 15.97 2.19
C ASP A 70 1.02 14.75 3.08
N CYS A 71 0.74 13.54 2.60
CA CYS A 71 0.94 12.35 3.40
C CYS A 71 2.43 11.99 3.51
N LYS A 72 2.90 11.82 4.75
CA LYS A 72 4.30 11.46 5.07
C LYS A 72 4.40 10.11 5.77
N ALA A 73 3.33 9.66 6.42
CA ALA A 73 3.24 8.39 7.11
C ALA A 73 1.79 7.93 7.24
N VAL A 74 1.57 6.73 7.75
CA VAL A 74 0.24 6.16 7.99
C VAL A 74 0.17 5.43 9.32
N ASN A 75 -0.98 5.47 9.99
CA ASN A 75 -1.35 4.47 10.99
C ASN A 75 -2.25 3.42 10.32
N VAL A 76 -2.01 2.16 10.65
CA VAL A 76 -2.78 1.03 10.16
C VAL A 76 -3.33 0.29 11.36
N PHE A 77 -4.64 0.06 11.42
CA PHE A 77 -5.28 -0.64 12.54
C PHE A 77 -6.47 -1.49 12.07
N PRO A 78 -6.68 -2.68 12.67
CA PRO A 78 -7.78 -3.55 12.28
C PRO A 78 -9.14 -2.86 12.48
N TYR A 79 -10.05 -3.08 11.54
CA TYR A 79 -11.44 -2.64 11.68
C TYR A 79 -12.31 -3.79 12.21
N ASP A 80 -13.09 -3.51 13.25
CA ASP A 80 -13.67 -4.53 14.14
C ASP A 80 -14.97 -5.20 13.64
N ASP A 81 -15.42 -4.88 12.42
CA ASP A 81 -16.74 -5.26 11.89
C ASP A 81 -16.77 -6.61 11.14
N LYS A 82 -15.71 -7.42 11.23
CA LYS A 82 -15.53 -8.68 10.49
C LYS A 82 -15.51 -8.55 8.95
N SER A 83 -15.43 -7.33 8.41
CA SER A 83 -15.37 -7.11 6.95
C SER A 83 -14.02 -7.47 6.33
N GLY A 84 -13.00 -7.73 7.15
CA GLY A 84 -11.62 -7.88 6.69
C GLY A 84 -10.99 -6.56 6.25
N LEU A 85 -11.64 -5.42 6.53
CA LEU A 85 -11.10 -4.10 6.28
C LEU A 85 -10.16 -3.67 7.40
N THR A 86 -9.35 -2.68 7.08
CA THR A 86 -8.37 -2.06 7.95
C THR A 86 -8.61 -0.57 7.90
N ASN A 87 -8.61 0.09 9.06
CA ASN A 87 -8.66 1.53 9.10
C ASN A 87 -7.25 2.08 8.87
N CYS A 88 -7.19 3.06 7.97
CA CYS A 88 -5.99 3.71 7.49
C CYS A 88 -6.10 5.20 7.80
N SER A 89 -5.21 5.68 8.67
CA SER A 89 -5.05 7.10 8.95
C SER A 89 -3.84 7.61 8.18
N LEU A 90 -4.05 8.59 7.29
CA LEU A 90 -2.97 9.29 6.61
C LEU A 90 -2.43 10.40 7.52
N ILE A 91 -1.11 10.47 7.69
CA ILE A 91 -0.44 11.36 8.64
C ILE A 91 0.39 12.39 7.88
N GLY A 92 0.18 13.68 8.20
CA GLY A 92 0.83 14.81 7.51
C GLY A 92 2.24 15.11 7.98
N VAL A 93 2.66 14.51 9.10
CA VAL A 93 3.96 14.76 9.73
C VAL A 93 4.90 13.56 9.62
N HIS A 94 6.20 13.86 9.63
CA HIS A 94 7.26 12.86 9.62
C HIS A 94 7.76 12.64 11.05
N ASN A 95 7.98 11.39 11.47
CA ASN A 95 8.68 11.12 12.72
C ASN A 95 10.20 11.02 12.45
N PRO A 96 11.02 12.01 12.85
CA PRO A 96 12.46 11.98 12.58
C PRO A 96 13.19 10.84 13.29
N GLY A 97 12.64 10.31 14.39
CA GLY A 97 13.28 9.29 15.22
C GLY A 97 12.94 7.85 14.86
N ILE A 98 12.20 7.61 13.76
CA ILE A 98 11.76 6.28 13.28
C ILE A 98 11.40 5.32 14.44
N CYS A 99 10.11 5.27 14.77
CA CYS A 99 9.56 4.49 15.90
C CYS A 99 9.78 5.08 17.30
N ASP A 100 10.81 5.90 17.51
CA ASP A 100 11.00 6.60 18.78
C ASP A 100 9.89 7.63 19.04
N GLY A 101 9.47 7.74 20.30
CA GLY A 101 8.48 8.72 20.74
C GLY A 101 7.06 8.49 20.24
N LEU A 102 6.77 7.34 19.62
CA LEU A 102 5.41 6.96 19.24
C LEU A 102 4.60 6.53 20.47
N SER A 103 3.29 6.79 20.42
CA SER A 103 2.35 6.27 21.41
C SER A 103 2.12 4.78 21.19
N ALA A 104 1.92 4.04 22.27
CA ALA A 104 1.64 2.61 22.21
C ALA A 104 0.33 2.34 21.45
N ALA A 105 0.38 1.47 20.45
CA ALA A 105 -0.77 1.05 19.68
C ALA A 105 -1.92 0.51 20.57
N VAL A 106 -3.17 0.90 20.26
CA VAL A 106 -4.36 0.45 20.99
C VAL A 106 -4.62 -1.05 20.80
N SER A 107 -4.13 -1.62 19.68
CA SER A 107 -4.19 -3.05 19.39
C SER A 107 -2.82 -3.55 18.91
N LYS A 108 -2.47 -4.79 19.28
CA LYS A 108 -1.22 -5.44 18.86
C LYS A 108 -1.07 -5.57 17.34
N SER A 109 -2.19 -5.52 16.61
CA SER A 109 -2.21 -5.57 15.15
C SER A 109 -2.13 -4.18 14.51
N SER A 110 -2.16 -3.12 15.32
CA SER A 110 -2.02 -1.74 14.84
C SER A 110 -0.56 -1.34 14.83
N TYR A 111 -0.15 -0.57 13.82
CA TYR A 111 1.23 -0.14 13.68
C TYR A 111 1.34 1.10 12.79
N PHE A 112 2.49 1.75 12.88
CA PHE A 112 2.82 2.94 12.11
C PHE A 112 3.74 2.57 10.94
N MET A 113 3.52 3.19 9.78
CA MET A 113 4.40 3.09 8.62
C MET A 113 4.81 4.47 8.13
N GLN A 114 6.10 4.71 7.98
CA GLN A 114 6.64 5.99 7.52
C GLN A 114 7.36 5.86 6.20
N LYS A 115 7.12 6.80 5.28
CA LYS A 115 7.83 6.84 4.00
C LYS A 115 9.33 7.09 4.26
N VAL A 116 10.19 6.17 3.85
CA VAL A 116 11.64 6.33 3.78
C VAL A 116 11.91 7.47 2.82
N ARG A 117 12.35 8.62 3.34
CA ARG A 117 12.94 9.64 2.47
C ARG A 117 14.27 9.05 1.98
N PRO A 118 14.59 9.12 0.67
CA PRO A 118 15.97 8.92 0.27
C PRO A 118 16.80 9.93 1.06
N ILE A 119 17.77 9.43 1.84
CA ILE A 119 18.78 10.28 2.46
C ILE A 119 19.56 10.85 1.27
N LEU A 120 19.25 12.09 0.89
CA LEU A 120 20.12 12.87 0.02
C LEU A 120 21.40 13.10 0.84
N ALA A 121 22.38 12.24 0.62
CA ALA A 121 23.75 12.41 1.08
C ALA A 121 24.42 13.59 0.37
#